data_AF-A0A172XY53-F1
#
_entry.id   AF-A0A172XY53-F1
#
_cell.length_a   1.000
_cell.length_b   1.000
_cell.length_c   1.000
_cell.angle_alpha   90.00
_cell.angle_beta   90.00
_cell.angle_gamma   90.00
#
_symmetry.space_group_name_H-M   'P 1'
#
loop_
_entity.id
_entity.type
_entity.pdbx_description
1 polymer ?
#
loop_
_entity_poly.entity_id
_entity_poly.type
_entity_poly.pdbx_seq_one_letter_code
_entity_poly.pdbx_strand_id
1 'polypeptide(L)'
;MAKIIINRSSEYSNKLRSIGIYLDDKKIGDIADGESKEFEVEKGGHTLRAKIDWCRSNPINLKINSEEIVRFNLSGRNPFLALFYITFGKDQYLELLPIN
;
A
#
# COMPACT_ATOMS: atom_id res chain seq x y z
N MET A 1 -0.49 10.09 18.58
CA MET A 1 -1.05 9.05 17.70
C MET A 1 0.11 8.33 17.01
N ALA A 2 -0.05 7.06 16.64
CA ALA A 2 0.98 6.37 15.86
C ALA A 2 0.89 6.81 14.39
N LYS A 3 1.94 6.55 13.62
CA LYS A 3 2.05 7.00 12.22
C LYS A 3 2.43 5.84 11.30
N ILE A 4 1.74 5.76 10.17
CA ILE A 4 2.12 4.89 9.06
C ILE A 4 2.69 5.79 7.96
N ILE A 5 3.93 5.54 7.57
CA ILE A 5 4.57 6.22 6.43
C ILE A 5 4.67 5.22 5.29
N ILE A 6 4.14 5.60 4.13
CA ILE A 6 4.21 4.79 2.91
C ILE A 6 5.04 5.55 1.89
N ASN A 7 6.12 4.93 1.43
CA ASN A 7 6.92 5.40 0.31
C ASN A 7 6.51 4.63 -0.93
N ARG A 8 6.01 5.30 -1.95
CA ARG A 8 5.70 4.67 -3.22
C ARG A 8 6.88 4.76 -4.18
N SER A 9 7.30 3.62 -4.69
CA SER A 9 8.30 3.55 -5.77
C SER A 9 7.75 4.15 -7.06
N SER A 10 8.58 4.88 -7.80
CA SER A 10 8.20 5.40 -9.13
C SER A 10 8.30 4.31 -10.18
N GLU A 11 7.22 4.09 -10.93
CA GLU A 11 7.09 2.97 -11.86
C GLU A 11 6.43 3.38 -13.16
N TYR A 12 7.01 2.98 -14.30
CA TYR A 12 6.46 3.31 -15.61
C TYR A 12 5.03 2.78 -15.82
N SER A 13 4.74 1.54 -15.39
CA SER A 13 3.45 0.89 -15.55
C SER A 13 2.31 1.59 -14.80
N ASN A 14 2.61 2.22 -13.67
CA ASN A 14 1.62 2.82 -12.76
C ASN A 14 1.74 4.35 -12.67
N LYS A 15 2.62 4.98 -13.46
CA LYS A 15 3.05 6.38 -13.31
C LYS A 15 1.92 7.39 -13.26
N LEU A 16 0.87 7.17 -14.06
CA LEU A 16 -0.27 8.08 -14.20
C LEU A 16 -1.45 7.73 -13.27
N ARG A 17 -1.27 6.76 -12.37
CA ARG A 17 -2.33 6.29 -11.47
C ARG A 17 -1.94 6.61 -10.05
N SER A 18 -2.88 7.16 -9.29
CA SER A 18 -2.77 7.21 -7.82
C SER A 18 -3.17 5.86 -7.25
N ILE A 19 -2.47 5.41 -6.21
CA ILE A 19 -2.78 4.16 -5.51
C ILE A 19 -3.53 4.51 -4.23
N GLY A 20 -4.69 3.88 -4.01
CA GLY A 20 -5.47 4.08 -2.80
C GLY A 20 -4.89 3.28 -1.64
N ILE A 21 -4.79 3.89 -0.46
CA ILE A 21 -4.36 3.26 0.78
C ILE A 21 -5.59 3.02 1.66
N TYR A 22 -5.69 1.80 2.18
CA TYR A 22 -6.83 1.33 2.97
C TYR A 22 -6.34 0.77 4.30
N LEU A 23 -7.02 1.15 5.38
CA LEU A 23 -6.86 0.61 6.72
C LEU A 23 -8.21 0.02 7.14
N ASP A 24 -8.24 -1.25 7.53
CA ASP A 24 -9.47 -1.96 7.91
C ASP A 24 -10.57 -1.82 6.85
N ASP A 25 -10.17 -1.98 5.59
CA ASP A 25 -11.01 -1.80 4.40
C ASP A 25 -11.59 -0.40 4.16
N LYS A 26 -11.28 0.58 5.02
CA LYS A 26 -11.61 2.00 4.82
C LYS A 26 -10.47 2.72 4.11
N LYS A 27 -10.78 3.46 3.05
CA LYS A 27 -9.80 4.29 2.34
C LYS A 27 -9.36 5.45 3.25
N ILE A 28 -8.06 5.57 3.50
CA ILE A 28 -7.45 6.65 4.31
C ILE A 28 -6.76 7.71 3.45
N GLY A 29 -6.51 7.41 2.17
CA GLY A 29 -6.03 8.38 1.19
C GLY A 29 -5.53 7.76 -0.10
N ASP A 30 -4.91 8.58 -0.92
CA ASP A 30 -4.25 8.20 -2.17
C ASP A 30 -2.79 8.64 -2.15
N ILE A 31 -1.94 7.88 -2.82
CA ILE A 31 -0.51 8.16 -3.00
C ILE A 31 -0.13 8.18 -4.50
N ALA A 32 0.43 9.30 -4.95
CA ALA A 32 0.89 9.54 -6.32
C ALA A 32 2.25 8.86 -6.59
N ASP A 33 2.65 8.80 -7.86
CA ASP A 33 3.91 8.18 -8.27
C ASP A 33 5.12 8.87 -7.59
N GLY A 34 5.98 8.08 -6.95
CA GLY A 34 7.14 8.59 -6.21
C GLY A 34 6.83 9.34 -4.91
N GLU A 35 5.56 9.47 -4.51
CA GLU A 35 5.18 10.19 -3.30
C GLU A 35 5.53 9.37 -2.04
N SER A 36 5.86 10.09 -0.96
CA SER A 36 5.86 9.58 0.41
C SER A 36 4.74 10.24 1.18
N LYS A 37 3.91 9.45 1.87
CA LYS A 37 2.74 9.96 2.58
C LYS A 37 2.63 9.36 3.97
N GLU A 38 2.23 10.22 4.91
CA GLU A 38 2.02 9.88 6.31
C GLU A 38 0.53 9.83 6.64
N PHE A 39 0.15 8.84 7.44
CA PHE A 39 -1.21 8.65 7.95
C PHE A 39 -1.17 8.47 9.46
N GLU A 40 -1.98 9.25 10.17
CA GLU A 40 -2.20 9.04 11.60
C GLU A 40 -3.09 7.82 11.82
N VAL A 41 -2.73 6.98 12.79
CA VAL A 41 -3.46 5.77 13.12
C VAL A 41 -3.64 5.64 14.63
N GLU A 42 -4.80 5.09 15.01
CA GLU A 42 -5.11 4.76 16.39
C GLU A 42 -4.33 3.52 16.84
N LYS A 43 -4.26 3.32 18.16
CA LYS A 43 -3.68 2.11 18.73
C LYS A 43 -4.65 0.94 18.51
N GLY A 44 -4.14 -0.25 18.23
CA GLY A 44 -4.96 -1.42 18.02
C GLY A 44 -4.43 -2.37 16.95
N GLY A 45 -5.20 -3.41 16.68
CA GLY A 45 -4.96 -4.30 15.55
C GLY A 45 -5.57 -3.70 14.29
N HIS A 46 -4.78 -3.59 13.23
CA HIS A 46 -5.23 -3.04 11.95
C HIS A 46 -4.74 -3.89 10.78
N THR A 47 -5.48 -3.87 9.67
CA THR A 47 -5.04 -4.45 8.39
C THR A 47 -4.83 -3.36 7.35
N LEU A 48 -3.58 -3.19 6.91
CA LEU A 48 -3.18 -2.25 5.87
C LEU A 48 -3.19 -2.93 4.49
N ARG A 49 -3.73 -2.24 3.48
CA ARG A 49 -3.73 -2.70 2.08
C ARG A 49 -3.71 -1.54 1.10
N ALA A 50 -3.02 -1.71 -0.02
CA ALA A 50 -3.07 -0.79 -1.15
C ALA A 50 -3.99 -1.34 -2.26
N LYS A 51 -4.66 -0.46 -3.01
CA LYS A 51 -5.52 -0.82 -4.15
C LYS A 51 -5.32 0.11 -5.33
N ILE A 52 -5.38 -0.46 -6.53
CA ILE A 52 -5.38 0.25 -7.81
C ILE A 52 -6.38 -0.46 -8.73
N ASP A 53 -7.35 0.27 -9.24
CA ASP A 53 -8.47 -0.29 -10.03
C ASP A 53 -9.12 -1.50 -9.32
N TRP A 54 -9.19 -2.67 -9.96
CA TRP A 54 -9.68 -3.92 -9.36
C TRP A 54 -8.60 -4.76 -8.68
N CYS A 55 -7.35 -4.30 -8.71
CA CYS A 55 -6.17 -4.96 -8.17
C CYS A 55 -5.80 -4.44 -6.77
N ARG A 56 -5.02 -5.24 -6.02
CA ARG A 56 -4.68 -4.99 -4.61
C ARG A 56 -3.27 -5.47 -4.28
N SER A 57 -2.77 -5.04 -3.13
CA SER A 57 -1.54 -5.59 -2.51
C SER A 57 -1.84 -6.77 -1.60
N ASN A 58 -0.76 -7.45 -1.18
CA ASN A 58 -0.77 -8.27 0.03
C ASN A 58 -1.30 -7.46 1.24
N PRO A 59 -2.11 -8.08 2.12
CA PRO A 59 -2.51 -7.46 3.37
C PRO A 59 -1.35 -7.49 4.37
N ILE A 60 -1.21 -6.43 5.16
CA ILE A 60 -0.29 -6.38 6.30
C ILE A 60 -1.10 -6.24 7.58
N ASN A 61 -0.97 -7.21 8.48
CA ASN A 61 -1.55 -7.13 9.81
C ASN A 61 -0.58 -6.42 10.74
N LEU A 62 -1.03 -5.31 11.32
CA LEU A 62 -0.28 -4.45 12.21
C LEU A 62 -0.85 -4.54 13.61
N LYS A 63 0.03 -4.53 14.61
CA LYS A 63 -0.35 -4.32 16.00
C LYS A 63 0.26 -3.00 16.44
N ILE A 64 -0.54 -1.95 16.39
CA ILE A 64 -0.10 -0.60 16.64
C ILE A 64 -0.12 -0.28 18.14
N ASN A 65 1.04 0.03 18.69
CA ASN A 65 1.22 0.58 20.03
C ASN A 65 1.21 2.12 19.99
N SER A 66 1.05 2.77 21.14
CA SER A 66 1.04 4.24 21.19
C SER A 66 2.38 4.83 20.76
N GLU A 67 2.33 5.84 19.89
CA GLU A 67 3.48 6.71 19.50
C GLU A 67 4.54 6.06 18.59
N GLU A 68 4.28 4.90 18.00
CA GLU A 68 5.22 4.31 17.05
C GLU A 68 5.07 4.87 15.62
N ILE A 69 6.15 4.75 14.85
CA ILE A 69 6.20 5.09 13.42
C ILE A 69 6.59 3.83 12.66
N VAL A 70 5.67 3.32 11.85
CA VAL A 70 5.92 2.17 10.96
C VAL A 70 6.05 2.65 9.52
N ARG A 71 6.99 2.04 8.78
CA ARG A 71 7.32 2.45 7.41
C ARG A 71 7.11 1.30 6.43
N PHE A 72 6.57 1.61 5.26
CA PHE A 72 6.36 0.65 4.18
C PHE A 72 6.87 1.18 2.86
N ASN A 73 7.42 0.28 2.04
CA ASN A 73 7.60 0.51 0.61
C ASN A 73 6.39 -0.06 -0.14
N LEU A 74 5.89 0.70 -1.12
CA LEU A 74 4.83 0.30 -2.02
C LEU A 74 5.34 0.28 -3.45
N SER A 75 5.20 -0.87 -4.11
CA SER A 75 5.55 -1.06 -5.52
C SER A 75 4.54 -1.96 -6.24
N GLY A 76 4.45 -1.88 -7.55
CA GLY A 76 3.81 -2.85 -8.42
C GLY A 76 4.74 -4.03 -8.72
N ARG A 77 4.15 -5.17 -9.06
CA ARG A 77 4.89 -6.33 -9.55
C ARG A 77 5.32 -6.18 -11.00
N ASN A 78 6.20 -7.10 -11.42
CA ASN A 78 6.80 -7.12 -12.74
C ASN A 78 5.75 -6.97 -13.87
N PRO A 79 5.85 -5.92 -14.73
CA PRO A 79 4.89 -5.66 -15.79
C PRO A 79 4.86 -6.74 -16.88
N PHE A 80 5.90 -7.57 -17.03
CA PHE A 80 5.90 -8.69 -17.99
C PHE A 80 4.76 -9.70 -17.74
N LEU A 81 4.26 -9.77 -16.50
CA LEU A 81 3.13 -10.63 -16.12
C LEU A 81 1.85 -9.84 -15.88
N ALA A 82 1.73 -8.60 -16.39
CA ALA A 82 0.60 -7.73 -16.13
C ALA A 82 -0.75 -8.38 -16.45
N LEU A 83 -0.88 -9.08 -17.58
CA LEU A 83 -2.12 -9.75 -17.97
C LEU A 83 -2.54 -10.86 -17.00
N PHE A 84 -1.55 -11.61 -16.48
CA PHE A 84 -1.79 -12.62 -15.45
C PHE A 84 -2.26 -11.98 -14.14
N TYR A 85 -1.60 -10.90 -13.71
CA TYR A 85 -1.96 -10.26 -12.46
C TYR A 85 -3.31 -9.56 -12.54
N ILE A 86 -3.71 -8.94 -13.65
CA ILE A 86 -5.04 -8.31 -13.71
C ILE A 86 -6.19 -9.33 -13.75
N THR A 87 -5.91 -10.60 -14.07
CA THR A 87 -6.91 -11.68 -14.15
C THR A 87 -6.87 -12.55 -12.89
N PHE A 88 -5.82 -13.36 -12.74
CA PHE A 88 -5.70 -14.37 -11.69
C PHE A 88 -4.96 -13.87 -10.46
N GLY A 89 -3.98 -12.97 -10.64
CA GLY A 89 -3.11 -12.49 -9.56
C GLY A 89 -3.52 -11.14 -8.96
N LYS A 90 -4.78 -10.72 -9.11
CA LYS A 90 -5.20 -9.32 -8.87
C LYS A 90 -4.94 -8.85 -7.45
N ASP A 91 -5.01 -9.74 -6.47
CA ASP A 91 -4.81 -9.43 -5.06
C ASP A 91 -3.33 -9.35 -4.66
N GLN A 92 -2.41 -9.54 -5.63
CA GLN A 92 -0.97 -9.45 -5.46
C GLN A 92 -0.33 -8.54 -6.52
N TYR A 93 -1.10 -7.76 -7.27
CA TYR A 93 -0.56 -6.86 -8.30
C TYR A 93 0.39 -5.81 -7.71
N LEU A 94 0.06 -5.32 -6.51
CA LEU A 94 0.91 -4.44 -5.71
C LEU A 94 1.60 -5.24 -4.61
N GLU A 95 2.66 -4.67 -4.06
CA GLU A 95 3.44 -5.22 -2.97
C GLU A 95 3.68 -4.14 -1.92
N LEU A 96 3.32 -4.46 -0.67
CA LEU A 96 3.64 -3.68 0.52
C LEU A 96 4.68 -4.43 1.33
N LEU A 97 5.83 -3.81 1.54
CA LEU A 97 6.94 -4.37 2.31
C LEU A 97 7.28 -3.46 3.49
N PRO A 98 7.39 -3.99 4.72
CA PRO A 98 7.87 -3.21 5.86
C PRO A 98 9.33 -2.80 5.65
N ILE A 99 9.67 -1.59 6.09
CA ILE A 99 11.04 -1.07 6.13
C ILE A 99 11.42 -0.94 7.61
N ASN A 100 12.51 -1.59 8.00
CA ASN A 100 13.09 -1.45 9.34
C ASN A 100 13.78 -0.09 9.52
#